data_AF-A0A1M5X7I4-F1
#
_entry.id   AF-A0A1M5X7I4-F1
#
_cell.length_a   1.000
_cell.length_b   1.000
_cell.length_c   1.000
_cell.angle_alpha   90.00
_cell.angle_beta   90.00
_cell.angle_gamma   90.00
#
_symmetry.space_group_name_H-M   'P 1'
#
loop_
_entity.id
_entity.type
_entity.pdbx_description
1 polymer ?
#
loop_
_entity_poly.entity_id
_entity_poly.type
_entity_poly.pdbx_seq_one_letter_code
_entity_poly.pdbx_strand_id
1 'polypeptide(L)'
;MPPNSVEDGPGRSRLVRLYRWAAVHFKKLLGVIVVAAVGVVVQQVAVRCSAKPPPVGATSVHYVHLVTASGDLIPPFTESAHLAGGDCWTRAAGTNDPSALRCSTPDSKIHDPCWFMPWSAPSSEDAACIDSPWDQSVIILAAPKRPDVADLGAPRSRARINPWALELQQPTKRGHVLQCVWQQGNGVQEIHEMRQNWLCYSKGNVGQSGSLVGYAWGDVDTSRRLNTVAFTEARSSEVRQAEVTDVWP
;
A
#
# COMPACT_ATOMS: atom_id res chain seq x y z
N MET A 1 74.88 0.45 66.26
CA MET A 1 75.11 0.32 64.80
C MET A 1 74.07 1.16 64.09
N PRO A 2 74.43 2.25 63.41
CA PRO A 2 73.48 3.04 62.64
C PRO A 2 73.27 2.43 61.24
N PRO A 3 72.07 2.58 60.64
CA PRO A 3 71.81 2.11 59.29
C PRO A 3 72.42 3.06 58.25
N ASN A 4 72.99 2.47 57.20
CA ASN A 4 73.59 3.15 56.07
C ASN A 4 72.55 3.94 55.27
N SER A 5 72.83 5.22 55.09
CA SER A 5 72.13 6.14 54.19
C SER A 5 72.36 5.72 52.74
N VAL A 6 71.30 5.32 52.05
CA VAL A 6 71.33 5.09 50.60
C VAL A 6 71.20 6.45 49.92
N GLU A 7 72.25 6.88 49.22
CA GLU A 7 72.27 8.12 48.45
C GLU A 7 71.28 8.04 47.28
N ASP A 8 70.30 8.96 47.27
CA ASP A 8 69.35 9.15 46.19
C ASP A 8 70.05 9.79 44.98
N GLY A 9 70.26 8.97 43.94
CA GLY A 9 70.90 9.40 42.71
C GLY A 9 70.07 10.44 41.92
N PRO A 10 70.70 11.48 41.34
CA PRO A 10 70.05 12.61 40.66
C PRO A 10 69.25 12.27 39.39
N GLY A 11 69.20 11.00 38.98
CA GLY A 11 68.50 10.52 37.77
C GLY A 11 66.98 10.36 37.91
N ARG A 12 66.44 10.18 39.13
CA ARG A 12 65.00 9.93 39.34
C ARG A 12 64.11 11.15 39.09
N SER A 13 64.64 12.38 39.24
CA SER A 13 63.81 13.60 39.13
C SER A 13 63.41 13.96 37.69
N ARG A 14 64.23 13.59 36.69
CA ARG A 14 63.96 13.91 35.28
C ARG A 14 62.89 13.00 34.67
N LEU A 15 62.90 11.72 35.01
CA LEU A 15 61.90 10.74 34.55
C LEU A 15 60.49 11.06 35.07
N VAL A 16 60.36 11.47 36.33
CA VAL A 16 59.06 11.84 36.93
C VAL A 16 58.47 13.11 36.29
N ARG A 17 59.32 14.08 35.91
CA ARG A 17 58.88 15.30 35.22
C ARG A 17 58.41 15.02 33.79
N LEU A 18 59.09 14.14 33.05
CA LEU A 18 58.68 13.70 31.72
C LEU A 18 57.34 12.95 31.74
N TYR A 19 57.14 12.04 32.70
CA TYR A 19 55.87 11.33 32.86
C TYR A 19 54.70 12.25 33.20
N ARG A 20 54.90 13.23 34.10
CA ARG A 20 53.85 14.21 34.42
C ARG A 20 53.50 15.09 33.22
N TRP A 21 54.49 15.50 32.42
CA TRP A 21 54.26 16.31 31.23
C TRP A 21 53.51 15.52 30.14
N ALA A 22 53.92 14.27 29.88
CA ALA A 22 53.23 13.39 28.94
C ALA A 22 51.79 13.07 29.37
N ALA A 23 51.54 12.81 30.66
CA ALA A 23 50.21 12.52 31.17
C ALA A 23 49.24 13.72 31.04
N VAL A 24 49.73 14.95 31.22
CA VAL A 24 48.91 16.16 31.06
C VAL A 24 48.52 16.37 29.59
N HIS A 25 49.43 16.14 28.65
CA HIS A 25 49.12 16.28 27.22
C HIS A 25 48.25 15.13 26.69
N PHE A 26 48.43 13.91 27.18
CA PHE A 26 47.59 12.77 26.81
C PHE A 26 46.12 12.97 27.18
N LYS A 27 45.84 13.53 28.37
CA LYS A 27 44.47 13.86 28.79
C LYS A 27 43.81 14.93 27.91
N LYS A 28 44.58 15.93 27.48
CA LYS A 28 44.07 16.97 26.56
C LYS A 28 43.76 16.41 25.18
N LEU A 29 44.63 15.53 24.66
CA LEU A 29 44.43 14.88 23.36
C LEU A 29 43.18 13.97 23.36
N LEU A 30 43.00 13.19 24.43
CA LEU A 30 41.83 12.31 24.59
C LEU A 30 40.52 13.10 24.61
N GLY A 31 40.49 14.25 25.30
CA GLY A 31 39.33 15.14 25.35
C GLY A 31 38.93 15.68 23.97
N VAL A 32 39.91 16.08 23.15
CA VAL A 32 39.66 16.58 21.79
C VAL A 32 39.09 15.48 20.88
N ILE A 33 39.62 14.25 20.98
CA ILE A 33 39.14 13.11 20.18
C ILE A 33 37.69 12.75 20.54
N VAL A 34 37.34 12.73 21.84
CA VAL A 34 35.97 12.42 22.27
C VAL A 34 34.98 13.48 21.79
N VAL A 35 35.31 14.76 21.90
CA VAL A 35 34.43 15.85 21.41
C VAL A 35 34.25 15.79 19.89
N ALA A 36 35.32 15.50 19.14
CA ALA A 36 35.24 15.33 17.69
C ALA A 36 34.38 14.11 17.30
N ALA A 37 34.54 12.98 17.99
CA ALA A 37 33.76 11.77 17.74
C ALA A 37 32.26 11.98 18.03
N VAL A 38 31.92 12.64 19.14
CA VAL A 38 30.52 12.99 19.47
C VAL A 38 29.96 13.96 18.43
N GLY A 39 30.75 14.94 17.98
CA GLY A 39 30.35 15.87 16.91
C GLY A 39 29.98 15.15 15.61
N VAL A 40 30.79 14.19 15.16
CA VAL A 40 30.53 13.39 13.95
C VAL A 40 29.27 12.54 14.10
N VAL A 41 29.05 11.91 15.26
CA VAL A 41 27.85 11.11 15.52
C VAL A 41 26.58 11.99 15.49
N VAL A 42 26.60 13.15 16.14
CA VAL A 42 25.46 14.08 16.14
C VAL A 42 25.18 14.63 14.74
N GLN A 43 26.22 14.93 13.95
CA GLN A 43 26.07 15.38 12.56
C GLN A 43 25.46 14.30 11.67
N GLN A 44 25.88 13.02 11.81
CA GLN A 44 25.31 11.92 11.03
C GLN A 44 23.86 11.61 11.41
N VAL A 45 23.47 11.79 12.68
CA VAL A 45 22.06 11.66 13.10
C VAL A 45 21.22 12.83 12.57
N ALA A 46 21.73 14.06 12.62
CA ALA A 46 21.01 15.24 12.12
C ALA A 46 20.76 15.20 10.60
N VAL A 47 21.72 14.71 9.81
CA VAL A 47 21.56 14.59 8.35
C VAL A 47 20.52 13.54 7.96
N ARG A 48 20.34 12.48 8.75
CA ARG A 48 19.32 11.44 8.46
C ARG A 48 17.90 11.89 8.81
N CYS A 49 17.73 12.87 9.68
CA CYS A 49 16.41 13.35 10.13
C CYS A 49 15.85 14.53 9.32
N SER A 50 16.60 15.09 8.37
CA SER A 50 16.18 16.28 7.59
C SER A 50 15.93 15.99 6.11
N ALA A 51 15.63 14.75 5.75
CA ALA A 51 15.02 14.49 4.46
C ALA A 51 13.54 14.88 4.57
N LYS A 52 13.19 16.07 4.07
CA LYS A 52 11.80 16.51 3.90
C LYS A 52 11.03 15.35 3.23
N PRO A 53 9.88 14.91 3.77
CA PRO A 53 9.06 13.90 3.10
C PRO A 53 8.86 14.33 1.65
N PRO A 54 8.96 13.40 0.67
CA PRO A 54 8.66 13.72 -0.70
C PRO A 54 7.27 14.39 -0.74
N PRO A 55 7.08 15.43 -1.57
CA PRO A 55 5.79 16.09 -1.68
C PRO A 55 4.73 15.04 -2.06
N VAL A 56 3.69 14.98 -1.24
CA VAL A 56 2.52 14.11 -1.42
C VAL A 56 1.93 14.40 -2.80
N GLY A 57 1.84 13.38 -3.64
CA GLY A 57 1.29 13.50 -4.99
C GLY A 57 -0.22 13.68 -4.91
N ALA A 58 -0.82 14.35 -5.92
CA ALA A 58 -2.28 14.33 -6.01
C ALA A 58 -2.75 12.90 -6.30
N THR A 59 -3.78 12.44 -5.58
CA THR A 59 -4.43 11.17 -5.84
C THR A 59 -5.06 11.19 -7.23
N SER A 60 -4.73 10.21 -8.08
CA SER A 60 -5.25 10.07 -9.43
C SER A 60 -6.47 9.15 -9.45
N VAL A 61 -7.45 9.46 -10.31
CA VAL A 61 -8.67 8.64 -10.49
C VAL A 61 -8.61 7.95 -11.85
N HIS A 62 -8.77 6.63 -11.86
CA HIS A 62 -8.72 5.80 -13.06
C HIS A 62 -10.02 5.02 -13.24
N TYR A 63 -10.44 4.81 -14.49
CA TYR A 63 -11.62 4.01 -14.81
C TYR A 63 -11.19 2.80 -15.64
N VAL A 64 -11.80 1.64 -15.39
CA VAL A 64 -11.52 0.43 -16.17
C VAL A 64 -12.48 0.34 -17.34
N HIS A 65 -11.90 0.11 -18.52
CA HIS A 65 -12.62 -0.27 -19.72
C HIS A 65 -12.03 -1.59 -20.20
N LEU A 66 -12.81 -2.67 -20.10
CA LEU A 66 -12.33 -4.01 -20.49
C LEU A 66 -12.38 -4.24 -21.99
N VAL A 67 -13.37 -3.68 -22.68
CA VAL A 67 -13.59 -3.94 -24.11
C VAL A 67 -13.67 -2.67 -24.93
N THR A 68 -13.27 -2.78 -26.19
CA THR A 68 -13.36 -1.74 -27.20
C THR A 68 -14.81 -1.49 -27.58
N ALA A 69 -15.04 -0.44 -28.37
CA ALA A 69 -16.33 -0.23 -28.99
C ALA A 69 -16.77 -1.43 -29.84
N SER A 70 -15.87 -2.21 -30.44
CA SER A 70 -16.21 -3.42 -31.23
C SER A 70 -16.52 -4.67 -30.38
N GLY A 71 -16.27 -4.63 -29.07
CA GLY A 71 -16.46 -5.77 -28.18
C GLY A 71 -15.20 -6.60 -27.90
N ASP A 72 -14.06 -6.23 -28.48
CA ASP A 72 -12.79 -6.93 -28.26
C ASP A 72 -12.17 -6.51 -26.93
N LEU A 73 -11.52 -7.42 -26.21
CA LEU A 73 -10.79 -7.08 -25.00
C LEU A 73 -9.64 -6.10 -25.29
N ILE A 74 -9.55 -5.02 -24.51
CA ILE A 74 -8.50 -4.01 -24.61
C ILE A 74 -7.24 -4.56 -23.92
N PRO A 75 -6.06 -4.55 -24.56
CA PRO A 75 -4.81 -4.90 -23.88
C PRO A 75 -4.58 -4.05 -22.61
N PRO A 76 -4.09 -4.63 -21.50
CA PRO A 76 -3.51 -5.98 -21.40
C PRO A 76 -4.52 -7.08 -21.04
N PHE A 77 -5.81 -6.80 -21.02
CA PHE A 77 -6.81 -7.80 -20.62
C PHE A 77 -6.88 -8.95 -21.63
N THR A 78 -7.00 -10.16 -21.10
CA THR A 78 -7.06 -11.41 -21.86
C THR A 78 -8.15 -12.30 -21.29
N GLU A 79 -8.83 -13.02 -22.18
CA GLU A 79 -9.83 -14.01 -21.79
C GLU A 79 -9.15 -15.20 -21.10
N SER A 80 -9.49 -15.44 -19.84
CA SER A 80 -8.99 -16.58 -19.07
C SER A 80 -9.95 -17.77 -19.11
N ALA A 81 -11.24 -17.51 -19.29
CA ALA A 81 -12.27 -18.52 -19.41
C ALA A 81 -13.48 -18.00 -20.18
N HIS A 82 -14.14 -18.92 -20.89
CA HIS A 82 -15.44 -18.71 -21.53
C HIS A 82 -16.44 -19.69 -20.93
N LEU A 83 -17.43 -19.19 -20.20
CA LEU A 83 -18.39 -20.02 -19.45
C LEU A 83 -19.80 -19.78 -19.96
N ALA A 84 -20.57 -20.84 -20.21
CA ALA A 84 -21.97 -20.71 -20.57
C ALA A 84 -22.85 -20.43 -19.33
N GLY A 85 -23.69 -19.39 -19.40
CA GLY A 85 -24.60 -18.99 -18.33
C GLY A 85 -23.94 -18.11 -17.26
N GLY A 86 -24.38 -18.26 -16.01
CA GLY A 86 -24.05 -17.33 -14.92
C GLY A 86 -25.10 -16.23 -14.77
N ASP A 87 -24.80 -15.22 -13.96
CA ASP A 87 -25.76 -14.16 -13.63
C ASP A 87 -25.04 -12.82 -13.39
N CYS A 88 -25.62 -11.74 -13.90
CA CYS A 88 -25.26 -10.39 -13.54
C CYS A 88 -26.51 -9.72 -12.96
N TRP A 89 -26.57 -9.54 -11.63
CA TRP A 89 -27.88 -9.45 -10.95
C TRP A 89 -28.08 -8.22 -10.04
N THR A 90 -27.01 -7.61 -9.54
CA THR A 90 -27.11 -6.39 -8.70
C THR A 90 -26.01 -5.41 -9.09
N ARG A 91 -26.11 -4.14 -8.72
CA ARG A 91 -25.01 -3.18 -8.95
C ARG A 91 -23.76 -3.63 -8.19
N ALA A 92 -22.61 -3.62 -8.87
CA ALA A 92 -21.33 -3.98 -8.27
C ALA A 92 -21.05 -3.13 -7.02
N ALA A 93 -20.51 -3.78 -5.99
CA ALA A 93 -20.01 -3.05 -4.84
C ALA A 93 -18.65 -2.43 -5.17
N GLY A 94 -18.44 -1.17 -4.77
CA GLY A 94 -17.15 -0.52 -4.92
C GLY A 94 -16.97 0.27 -6.23
N THR A 95 -17.99 0.34 -7.09
CA THR A 95 -17.94 1.18 -8.29
C THR A 95 -19.10 2.16 -8.40
N ASN A 96 -18.82 3.32 -8.98
CA ASN A 96 -19.75 4.38 -9.36
C ASN A 96 -20.29 4.20 -10.79
N ASP A 97 -19.77 3.23 -11.56
CA ASP A 97 -20.31 2.91 -12.87
C ASP A 97 -21.71 2.31 -12.73
N PRO A 98 -22.78 2.99 -13.19
CA PRO A 98 -24.14 2.48 -13.07
C PRO A 98 -24.41 1.27 -13.97
N SER A 99 -23.53 0.97 -14.93
CA SER A 99 -23.62 -0.19 -15.81
C SER A 99 -22.89 -1.42 -15.26
N ALA A 100 -22.04 -1.23 -14.25
CA ALA A 100 -21.30 -2.31 -13.61
C ALA A 100 -22.19 -3.10 -12.63
N LEU A 101 -22.29 -4.40 -12.88
CA LEU A 101 -23.08 -5.33 -12.09
C LEU A 101 -22.21 -6.31 -11.31
N ARG A 102 -22.79 -7.06 -10.38
CA ARG A 102 -22.14 -8.16 -9.66
C ARG A 102 -22.17 -9.41 -10.51
N CYS A 103 -21.02 -10.01 -10.80
CA CYS A 103 -20.92 -11.23 -11.59
C CYS A 103 -21.06 -12.45 -10.68
N SER A 104 -21.86 -13.43 -11.09
CA SER A 104 -21.81 -14.79 -10.58
C SER A 104 -21.57 -15.74 -11.74
N THR A 105 -20.48 -16.49 -11.67
CA THR A 105 -20.21 -17.60 -12.57
C THR A 105 -21.16 -18.78 -12.32
N PRO A 106 -21.26 -19.76 -13.23
CA PRO A 106 -22.11 -20.94 -13.05
C PRO A 106 -21.80 -21.79 -11.81
N ASP A 107 -20.55 -21.76 -11.32
CA ASP A 107 -20.13 -22.44 -10.08
C ASP A 107 -20.30 -21.55 -8.84
N SER A 108 -21.10 -20.48 -8.95
CA SER A 108 -21.43 -19.54 -7.87
C SER A 108 -20.22 -18.76 -7.32
N LYS A 109 -19.12 -18.67 -8.06
CA LYS A 109 -18.04 -17.74 -7.71
C LYS A 109 -18.44 -16.33 -8.12
N ILE A 110 -18.18 -15.39 -7.21
CA ILE A 110 -18.51 -13.99 -7.41
C ILE A 110 -17.27 -13.25 -7.85
N HIS A 111 -17.42 -12.49 -8.93
CA HIS A 111 -16.43 -11.56 -9.45
C HIS A 111 -17.11 -10.20 -9.60
N ASP A 112 -16.48 -9.10 -9.21
CA ASP A 112 -17.08 -7.78 -9.36
C ASP A 112 -16.06 -6.84 -9.99
N PRO A 113 -16.41 -6.12 -11.08
CA PRO A 113 -17.73 -6.03 -11.71
C PRO A 113 -17.95 -6.95 -12.94
N CYS A 114 -19.21 -7.03 -13.38
CA CYS A 114 -19.72 -7.59 -14.62
C CYS A 114 -20.13 -6.47 -15.60
N TRP A 115 -19.68 -6.56 -16.85
CA TRP A 115 -20.08 -5.66 -17.93
C TRP A 115 -20.57 -6.45 -19.15
N PHE A 116 -21.78 -6.16 -19.63
CA PHE A 116 -22.31 -6.79 -20.85
C PHE A 116 -21.57 -6.33 -22.11
N MET A 117 -21.28 -7.28 -23.00
CA MET A 117 -20.60 -7.10 -24.27
C MET A 117 -21.52 -7.42 -25.45
N PRO A 118 -21.37 -6.73 -26.59
CA PRO A 118 -20.77 -5.43 -26.82
C PRO A 118 -21.80 -4.30 -26.76
N TRP A 119 -21.34 -3.09 -26.47
CA TRP A 119 -22.16 -1.89 -26.63
C TRP A 119 -22.55 -1.60 -28.10
N SER A 120 -21.92 -2.27 -29.09
CA SER A 120 -22.07 -2.01 -30.53
C SER A 120 -22.63 -3.15 -31.40
N ALA A 121 -22.66 -4.39 -30.89
CA ALA A 121 -23.27 -5.55 -31.53
C ALA A 121 -24.48 -6.00 -30.69
N PRO A 122 -25.69 -5.54 -31.02
CA PRO A 122 -26.88 -5.74 -30.20
C PRO A 122 -27.27 -7.21 -29.97
N SER A 123 -26.63 -8.16 -30.67
CA SER A 123 -26.93 -9.59 -30.62
C SER A 123 -26.05 -10.40 -29.68
N SER A 124 -24.90 -9.88 -29.23
CA SER A 124 -24.11 -10.63 -28.25
C SER A 124 -24.67 -10.37 -26.86
N GLU A 125 -24.97 -11.47 -26.18
CA GLU A 125 -25.54 -11.43 -24.84
C GLU A 125 -24.48 -11.53 -23.74
N ASP A 126 -23.22 -11.70 -24.14
CA ASP A 126 -22.10 -12.04 -23.28
C ASP A 126 -21.79 -10.94 -22.25
N ALA A 127 -21.07 -11.31 -21.19
CA ALA A 127 -20.58 -10.36 -20.21
C ALA A 127 -19.14 -10.68 -19.77
N ALA A 128 -18.36 -9.64 -19.51
CA ALA A 128 -17.00 -9.72 -19.00
C ALA A 128 -16.98 -9.51 -17.48
N CYS A 129 -16.28 -10.39 -16.78
CA CYS A 129 -16.13 -10.38 -15.33
C CYS A 129 -14.65 -10.41 -14.92
N ILE A 130 -14.32 -9.66 -13.88
CA ILE A 130 -12.95 -9.51 -13.36
C ILE A 130 -13.00 -9.29 -11.84
N ASP A 131 -11.93 -9.67 -11.12
CA ASP A 131 -11.87 -9.54 -9.64
C ASP A 131 -11.28 -8.22 -9.16
N SER A 132 -10.32 -7.67 -9.90
CA SER A 132 -9.66 -6.41 -9.58
C SER A 132 -9.14 -5.71 -10.84
N PRO A 133 -8.90 -4.39 -10.84
CA PRO A 133 -8.32 -3.69 -11.98
C PRO A 133 -6.86 -4.09 -12.24
N TRP A 134 -6.27 -4.87 -11.33
CA TRP A 134 -4.92 -5.37 -11.38
C TRP A 134 -4.83 -6.70 -12.13
N ASP A 135 -5.95 -7.42 -12.19
CA ASP A 135 -6.03 -8.70 -12.86
C ASP A 135 -6.12 -8.46 -14.36
N GLN A 136 -5.28 -9.14 -15.14
CA GLN A 136 -5.32 -9.05 -16.60
C GLN A 136 -6.15 -10.19 -17.20
N SER A 137 -6.78 -10.98 -16.34
CA SER A 137 -7.56 -12.17 -16.68
C SER A 137 -9.05 -11.86 -16.55
N VAL A 138 -9.76 -11.98 -17.65
CA VAL A 138 -11.20 -11.70 -17.75
C VAL A 138 -11.94 -13.01 -18.02
N ILE A 139 -12.99 -13.24 -17.25
CA ILE A 139 -13.93 -14.34 -17.49
C ILE A 139 -15.05 -13.82 -18.36
N ILE A 140 -15.29 -14.48 -19.48
CA ILE A 140 -16.46 -14.21 -20.33
C ILE A 140 -17.57 -15.17 -19.97
N LEU A 141 -18.74 -14.62 -19.65
CA LEU A 141 -19.99 -15.34 -19.49
C LEU A 141 -20.78 -15.25 -20.79
N ALA A 142 -21.07 -16.38 -21.43
CA ALA A 142 -21.93 -16.44 -22.60
C ALA A 142 -23.40 -16.47 -22.19
N ALA A 143 -24.17 -15.49 -22.67
CA ALA A 143 -25.59 -15.32 -22.35
C ALA A 143 -25.95 -15.49 -20.85
N PRO A 144 -25.30 -14.76 -19.92
CA PRO A 144 -25.66 -14.81 -18.51
C PRO A 144 -27.05 -14.21 -18.30
N LYS A 145 -27.68 -14.61 -17.20
CA LYS A 145 -28.94 -13.99 -16.77
C LYS A 145 -28.73 -12.49 -16.53
N ARG A 146 -29.69 -11.69 -16.99
CA ARG A 146 -29.72 -10.24 -16.81
C ARG A 146 -30.73 -9.87 -15.72
N PRO A 147 -30.49 -8.79 -14.96
CA PRO A 147 -31.48 -8.33 -14.00
C PRO A 147 -32.55 -7.53 -14.74
N ASP A 148 -33.77 -7.56 -14.24
CA ASP A 148 -34.75 -6.57 -14.67
C ASP A 148 -34.28 -5.18 -14.17
N VAL A 149 -34.42 -4.16 -15.02
CA VAL A 149 -33.99 -2.79 -14.67
C VAL A 149 -34.64 -2.31 -13.37
N ALA A 150 -35.86 -2.77 -13.09
CA ALA A 150 -36.58 -2.49 -11.85
C ALA A 150 -35.87 -3.03 -10.60
N ASP A 151 -35.14 -4.15 -10.72
CA ASP A 151 -34.48 -4.84 -9.61
C ASP A 151 -33.14 -4.20 -9.23
N LEU A 152 -32.56 -3.36 -10.10
CA LEU A 152 -31.27 -2.70 -9.86
C LEU A 152 -31.33 -1.58 -8.81
N GLY A 153 -32.53 -1.18 -8.39
CA GLY A 153 -32.76 -0.10 -7.44
C GLY A 153 -32.20 1.26 -7.89
N ALA A 154 -32.32 2.25 -7.00
CA ALA A 154 -31.76 3.57 -7.24
C ALA A 154 -30.22 3.51 -7.29
N PRO A 155 -29.56 4.27 -8.19
CA PRO A 155 -28.11 4.41 -8.17
C PRO A 155 -27.64 4.86 -6.79
N ARG A 156 -26.57 4.25 -6.28
CA ARG A 156 -25.96 4.68 -5.01
C ARG A 156 -25.43 6.11 -5.17
N SER A 157 -25.52 6.91 -4.11
CA SER A 157 -24.99 8.28 -4.16
C SER A 157 -23.46 8.23 -4.26
N ARG A 158 -22.90 9.03 -5.19
CA ARG A 158 -21.45 9.07 -5.49
C ARG A 158 -20.56 9.38 -4.29
N ALA A 159 -21.11 9.99 -3.23
CA ALA A 159 -20.35 10.49 -2.08
C ALA A 159 -19.96 9.41 -1.07
N ARG A 160 -20.43 8.16 -1.19
CA ARG A 160 -20.16 7.09 -0.21
C ARG A 160 -19.82 5.74 -0.85
N ILE A 161 -19.30 5.75 -2.07
CA ILE A 161 -18.79 4.53 -2.69
C ILE A 161 -17.29 4.53 -2.52
N ASN A 162 -16.83 3.69 -1.60
CA ASN A 162 -15.44 3.35 -1.51
C ASN A 162 -15.00 2.71 -2.82
N PRO A 163 -13.86 3.14 -3.40
CA PRO A 163 -13.39 2.60 -4.67
C PRO A 163 -13.11 1.10 -4.58
N TRP A 164 -13.28 0.44 -5.72
CA TRP A 164 -13.06 -0.99 -5.90
C TRP A 164 -11.59 -1.38 -5.69
N ALA A 165 -10.66 -0.48 -6.01
CA ALA A 165 -9.25 -0.66 -5.73
C ALA A 165 -8.50 0.64 -5.44
N LEU A 166 -7.35 0.50 -4.77
CA LEU A 166 -6.46 1.59 -4.38
C LEU A 166 -5.00 1.22 -4.65
N GLU A 167 -4.19 2.20 -5.05
CA GLU A 167 -2.73 2.13 -4.97
C GLU A 167 -2.27 2.98 -3.78
N LEU A 168 -1.46 2.39 -2.89
CA LEU A 168 -0.96 3.06 -1.67
C LEU A 168 0.56 3.10 -1.67
N GLN A 169 1.12 4.21 -1.20
CA GLN A 169 2.52 4.24 -0.79
C GLN A 169 2.67 3.52 0.56
N GLN A 170 3.47 2.44 0.61
CA GLN A 170 3.64 1.65 1.84
C GLN A 170 4.24 2.53 2.95
N PRO A 171 3.57 2.68 4.11
CA PRO A 171 4.01 3.62 5.14
C PRO A 171 5.26 3.15 5.91
N THR A 172 5.56 1.85 5.89
CA THR A 172 6.73 1.26 6.57
C THR A 172 7.95 1.13 5.68
N LYS A 173 7.78 1.18 4.34
CA LYS A 173 8.85 0.96 3.36
C LYS A 173 8.79 2.00 2.25
N ARG A 174 9.67 2.99 2.32
CA ARG A 174 9.77 4.04 1.29
C ARG A 174 10.04 3.43 -0.09
N GLY A 175 9.33 3.91 -1.10
CA GLY A 175 9.47 3.46 -2.49
C GLY A 175 8.74 2.15 -2.81
N HIS A 176 8.09 1.52 -1.82
CA HIS A 176 7.25 0.36 -2.07
C HIS A 176 5.79 0.78 -2.24
N VAL A 177 5.14 0.17 -3.21
CA VAL A 177 3.75 0.44 -3.56
C VAL A 177 2.92 -0.80 -3.29
N LEU A 178 1.74 -0.59 -2.71
CA LEU A 178 0.75 -1.63 -2.47
C LEU A 178 -0.43 -1.46 -3.41
N GLN A 179 -0.94 -2.57 -3.91
CA GLN A 179 -2.19 -2.63 -4.65
C GLN A 179 -3.23 -3.27 -3.74
N CYS A 180 -4.30 -2.53 -3.47
CA CYS A 180 -5.35 -2.94 -2.57
C CYS A 180 -6.65 -3.19 -3.34
N VAL A 181 -7.38 -4.23 -2.95
CA VAL A 181 -8.63 -4.65 -3.57
C VAL A 181 -9.74 -4.65 -2.53
N TRP A 182 -10.91 -4.17 -2.95
CA TRP A 182 -12.07 -4.04 -2.08
C TRP A 182 -12.49 -5.41 -1.55
N GLN A 183 -12.63 -5.52 -0.24
CA GLN A 183 -13.07 -6.76 0.38
C GLN A 183 -14.60 -6.83 0.37
N GLN A 184 -15.13 -7.88 -0.25
CA GLN A 184 -16.56 -8.15 -0.30
C GLN A 184 -17.02 -9.09 0.81
N GLY A 185 -18.25 -8.91 1.29
CA GLY A 185 -18.97 -9.87 2.13
C GLY A 185 -19.07 -9.56 3.63
N ASN A 186 -19.61 -10.52 4.37
CA ASN A 186 -19.80 -10.48 5.82
C ASN A 186 -18.50 -10.90 6.52
N GLY A 187 -18.04 -10.12 7.51
CA GLY A 187 -16.75 -10.36 8.18
C GLY A 187 -15.79 -9.17 8.11
N VAL A 188 -16.29 -8.01 7.70
CA VAL A 188 -15.53 -6.77 7.76
C VAL A 188 -15.27 -6.40 9.21
N GLN A 189 -13.99 -6.17 9.52
CA GLN A 189 -13.56 -5.73 10.84
C GLN A 189 -13.68 -4.22 10.97
N GLU A 190 -13.87 -3.74 12.19
CA GLU A 190 -13.84 -2.32 12.51
C GLU A 190 -12.78 -2.07 13.58
N ILE A 191 -11.97 -1.03 13.39
CA ILE A 191 -10.99 -0.54 14.36
C ILE A 191 -11.20 0.96 14.49
N HIS A 192 -11.50 1.44 15.70
CA HIS A 192 -11.76 2.86 15.97
C HIS A 192 -12.79 3.48 15.01
N GLU A 193 -13.94 2.81 14.83
CA GLU A 193 -15.02 3.24 13.92
C GLU A 193 -14.62 3.27 12.43
N MET A 194 -13.42 2.80 12.08
CA MET A 194 -12.98 2.64 10.69
C MET A 194 -13.22 1.21 10.23
N ARG A 195 -13.96 1.08 9.15
CA ARG A 195 -14.23 -0.18 8.49
C ARG A 195 -13.01 -0.68 7.70
N GLN A 196 -12.69 -1.97 7.78
CA GLN A 196 -11.73 -2.62 6.90
C GLN A 196 -12.33 -2.73 5.50
N ASN A 197 -11.83 -1.94 4.57
CA ASN A 197 -12.43 -1.85 3.25
C ASN A 197 -11.59 -2.57 2.18
N TRP A 198 -10.27 -2.70 2.37
CA TRP A 198 -9.40 -3.33 1.38
C TRP A 198 -8.36 -4.29 1.96
N LEU A 199 -8.06 -5.33 1.16
CA LEU A 199 -6.91 -6.21 1.32
C LEU A 199 -5.76 -5.70 0.44
N CYS A 200 -4.57 -5.53 1.00
CA CYS A 200 -3.44 -4.94 0.30
C CYS A 200 -2.30 -5.95 0.05
N TYR A 201 -1.79 -5.93 -1.17
CA TYR A 201 -0.72 -6.80 -1.66
C TYR A 201 0.44 -5.98 -2.20
N SER A 202 1.61 -6.58 -2.35
CA SER A 202 2.71 -5.94 -3.07
C SER A 202 2.34 -5.78 -4.55
N LYS A 203 2.72 -4.66 -5.17
CA LYS A 203 2.45 -4.39 -6.60
C LYS A 203 2.85 -5.57 -7.49
N GLY A 204 1.96 -5.95 -8.40
CA GLY A 204 2.13 -7.09 -9.31
C GLY A 204 1.86 -8.46 -8.69
N ASN A 205 1.40 -8.53 -7.44
CA ASN A 205 1.10 -9.79 -6.74
C ASN A 205 -0.31 -9.75 -6.13
N VAL A 206 -1.28 -9.17 -6.84
CA VAL A 206 -2.69 -9.23 -6.43
C VAL A 206 -3.28 -10.58 -6.83
N GLY A 207 -4.14 -11.13 -5.99
CA GLY A 207 -4.91 -12.34 -6.29
C GLY A 207 -4.63 -13.48 -5.30
N GLN A 208 -5.12 -14.69 -5.63
CA GLN A 208 -5.08 -15.85 -4.72
C GLN A 208 -3.67 -16.34 -4.38
N SER A 209 -2.68 -16.07 -5.24
CA SER A 209 -1.27 -16.42 -5.01
C SER A 209 -0.46 -15.32 -4.32
N GLY A 210 -1.02 -14.11 -4.19
CA GLY A 210 -0.39 -12.97 -3.57
C GLY A 210 -0.25 -13.12 -2.05
N SER A 211 0.94 -12.86 -1.51
CA SER A 211 1.08 -12.74 -0.06
C SER A 211 0.42 -11.44 0.40
N LEU A 212 -0.64 -11.56 1.20
CA LEU A 212 -1.27 -10.43 1.87
C LEU A 212 -0.23 -9.65 2.69
N VAL A 213 -0.10 -8.35 2.43
CA VAL A 213 0.83 -7.46 3.13
C VAL A 213 0.11 -6.78 4.30
N GLY A 214 -1.14 -6.41 4.12
CA GLY A 214 -1.90 -5.68 5.14
C GLY A 214 -3.32 -5.33 4.72
N TYR A 215 -3.90 -4.42 5.48
CA TYR A 215 -5.28 -3.99 5.37
C TYR A 215 -5.35 -2.47 5.32
N ALA A 216 -6.26 -1.93 4.50
CA ALA A 216 -6.58 -0.51 4.48
C ALA A 216 -7.99 -0.26 5.02
N TRP A 217 -8.11 0.81 5.79
CA TRP A 217 -9.27 1.11 6.63
C TRP A 217 -9.78 2.54 6.40
N GLY A 218 -11.08 2.71 6.64
CA GLY A 218 -11.76 4.00 6.49
C GLY A 218 -12.20 4.28 5.07
N ASP A 219 -12.77 5.45 4.83
CA ASP A 219 -13.34 5.81 3.53
C ASP A 219 -12.39 6.71 2.72
N VAL A 220 -12.54 6.69 1.39
CA VAL A 220 -11.81 7.56 0.46
C VAL A 220 -12.76 8.59 -0.14
N ASP A 221 -12.40 9.87 -0.06
CA ASP A 221 -13.16 10.98 -0.63
C ASP A 221 -12.53 11.39 -1.96
N THR A 222 -13.02 10.80 -3.05
CA THR A 222 -12.50 11.07 -4.40
C THR A 222 -12.77 12.51 -4.89
N SER A 223 -13.51 13.33 -4.14
CA SER A 223 -13.63 14.76 -4.42
C SER A 223 -12.42 15.58 -3.92
N ARG A 224 -11.60 15.00 -3.04
CA ARG A 224 -10.37 15.61 -2.53
C ARG A 224 -9.16 15.23 -3.38
N ARG A 225 -8.24 16.17 -3.53
CA ARG A 225 -6.97 15.95 -4.25
C ARG A 225 -6.00 15.04 -3.53
N LEU A 226 -6.07 14.98 -2.20
CA LEU A 226 -5.18 14.18 -1.37
C LEU A 226 -6.05 13.23 -0.55
N ASN A 227 -5.90 11.95 -0.79
CA ASN A 227 -6.56 10.91 -0.03
C ASN A 227 -5.56 10.12 0.81
N THR A 228 -6.00 9.77 2.01
CA THR A 228 -5.25 8.92 2.92
C THR A 228 -6.18 7.92 3.56
N VAL A 229 -5.67 6.74 3.85
CA VAL A 229 -6.37 5.69 4.59
C VAL A 229 -5.55 5.30 5.81
N ALA A 230 -6.19 4.70 6.81
CA ALA A 230 -5.43 3.99 7.82
C ALA A 230 -4.95 2.65 7.25
N PHE A 231 -3.78 2.18 7.67
CA PHE A 231 -3.16 0.95 7.19
C PHE A 231 -2.57 0.16 8.35
N THR A 232 -2.77 -1.15 8.33
CA THR A 232 -2.15 -2.11 9.26
C THR A 232 -1.48 -3.22 8.47
N GLU A 233 -0.26 -3.60 8.84
CA GLU A 233 0.38 -4.80 8.26
C GLU A 233 -0.33 -6.06 8.80
N ALA A 234 -0.41 -7.13 8.01
CA ALA A 234 -1.29 -8.28 8.28
C ALA A 234 -1.00 -9.01 9.61
N ARG A 235 0.16 -8.75 10.24
CA ARG A 235 0.57 -9.34 11.53
C ARG A 235 0.95 -8.27 12.57
N SER A 236 0.54 -7.04 12.34
CA SER A 236 0.81 -5.90 13.21
C SER A 236 -0.49 -5.30 13.73
N SER A 237 -0.49 -4.87 15.00
CA SER A 237 -1.55 -4.04 15.57
C SER A 237 -1.29 -2.54 15.38
N GLU A 238 -0.15 -2.16 14.83
CA GLU A 238 0.20 -0.76 14.60
C GLU A 238 -0.59 -0.19 13.42
N VAL A 239 -1.35 0.86 13.69
CA VAL A 239 -2.09 1.62 12.68
C VAL A 239 -1.23 2.79 12.21
N ARG A 240 -1.06 2.92 10.90
CA ARG A 240 -0.30 4.01 10.26
C ARG A 240 -1.18 4.69 9.21
N GLN A 241 -0.96 5.98 8.97
CA GLN A 241 -1.58 6.64 7.83
C GLN A 241 -0.81 6.29 6.55
N ALA A 242 -1.54 5.90 5.50
CA ALA A 242 -0.98 5.63 4.18
C ALA A 242 -1.56 6.63 3.15
N GLU A 243 -0.71 7.11 2.27
CA GLU A 243 -1.09 7.96 1.14
C GLU A 243 -1.69 7.11 0.03
N VAL A 244 -2.83 7.55 -0.50
CA VAL A 244 -3.47 6.96 -1.67
C VAL A 244 -2.96 7.69 -2.90
N THR A 245 -2.21 6.98 -3.75
CA THR A 245 -1.69 7.56 -4.99
C THR A 245 -2.71 7.47 -6.12
N ASP A 246 -3.49 6.40 -6.15
CA ASP A 246 -4.42 6.13 -7.23
C ASP A 246 -5.68 5.42 -6.72
N VAL A 247 -6.82 5.69 -7.35
CA VAL A 247 -8.13 5.10 -7.04
C VAL A 247 -8.82 4.58 -8.30
N TRP A 248 -9.50 3.45 -8.18
CA TRP A 248 -10.34 2.84 -9.22
C TRP A 248 -11.76 2.71 -8.68
N PRO A 249 -12.67 3.63 -9.06
CA PRO A 249 -14.00 3.72 -8.51
C PRO A 249 -15.03 3.01 -9.39
#